data_AF-A0A1Y2U224-F1
#
_entry.id   AF-A0A1Y2U224-F1
#
_cell.length_a   1.000
_cell.length_b   1.000
_cell.length_c   1.000
_cell.angle_alpha   90.00
_cell.angle_beta   90.00
_cell.angle_gamma   90.00
#
_symmetry.space_group_name_H-M   'P 1'
#
loop_
_entity.id
_entity.type
_entity.pdbx_description
1 polymer ?
#
loop_
_entity_poly.entity_id
_entity_poly.type
_entity_poly.pdbx_seq_one_letter_code
_entity_poly.pdbx_strand_id
1 'polypeptide(L)'
;MANYTENNGSNHDEEKGLHRTDTTVTMPPELFEKLYLTPKVPVVGDYNRRFANPTPLGIVGFVISTFTFAMVLMGWGGAQGATPVAGIFFFVGPLLLIFSMVFEWIMGNFFPMMAMGLYAVFWLSFGLLQLPTLQLGQPYATTGDPTGQMSPEYNSVIGIYLIVWGFALFTFFVFTLKVNTVFALIFACATTAVWVLSGAYFKLAAGNFEAAASLQKVRIIPH
;
A
#
# COMPACT_ATOMS: atom_id res chain seq x y z
N MET A 1 13.31 19.28 -83.75
CA MET A 1 14.69 18.80 -83.96
C MET A 1 15.48 19.12 -82.71
N ALA A 2 16.09 18.09 -82.14
CA ALA A 2 16.84 18.12 -80.91
C ALA A 2 18.05 19.06 -80.97
N ASN A 3 18.53 19.53 -79.82
CA ASN A 3 19.91 19.24 -79.45
C ASN A 3 20.15 19.30 -77.93
N TYR A 4 21.10 18.47 -77.55
CA TYR A 4 21.40 17.92 -76.24
C TYR A 4 22.09 18.90 -75.29
N THR A 5 21.97 18.59 -74.00
CA THR A 5 22.79 19.06 -72.87
C THR A 5 24.29 18.83 -73.09
N GLU A 6 25.11 19.80 -72.69
CA GLU A 6 26.46 19.50 -72.21
C GLU A 6 26.82 20.39 -71.02
N ASN A 7 27.11 19.70 -69.93
CA ASN A 7 27.57 20.16 -68.64
C ASN A 7 29.05 20.56 -68.77
N ASN A 8 29.44 21.79 -68.44
CA ASN A 8 30.85 22.10 -68.24
C ASN A 8 31.02 23.00 -67.03
N GLY A 9 31.56 22.41 -65.97
CA GLY A 9 31.77 23.03 -64.68
C GLY A 9 32.78 24.16 -64.75
N SER A 10 32.46 25.25 -64.08
CA SER A 10 33.46 25.99 -63.31
C SER A 10 33.17 25.67 -61.86
N ASN A 11 33.90 24.68 -61.32
CA ASN A 11 34.05 24.53 -59.88
C ASN A 11 34.54 25.88 -59.36
N HIS A 12 33.67 26.63 -58.71
CA HIS A 12 34.13 27.61 -57.75
C HIS A 12 34.81 26.78 -56.67
N ASP A 13 36.14 26.78 -56.70
CA ASP A 13 36.97 26.44 -55.57
C ASP A 13 36.60 27.42 -54.44
N GLU A 14 35.52 27.11 -53.71
CA GLU A 14 35.36 27.60 -52.36
C GLU A 14 36.53 27.02 -51.59
N GLU A 15 37.61 27.78 -51.49
CA GLU A 15 38.54 27.66 -50.38
C GLU A 15 37.67 27.71 -49.12
N LYS A 16 37.31 26.53 -48.61
CA LYS A 16 36.89 26.35 -47.23
C LYS A 16 38.10 26.72 -46.40
N GLY A 17 38.27 28.02 -46.20
CA GLY A 17 39.20 28.58 -45.25
C GLY A 17 39.03 27.81 -43.96
N LEU A 18 40.14 27.34 -43.41
CA LEU A 18 40.17 26.72 -42.10
C LEU A 18 39.71 27.80 -41.10
N HIS A 19 38.40 27.86 -40.84
CA HIS A 19 37.84 28.74 -39.84
C HIS A 19 38.43 28.28 -38.52
N ARG A 20 39.39 29.05 -38.00
CA ARG A 20 39.86 28.89 -36.64
C ARG A 20 38.68 29.17 -35.73
N THR A 21 37.97 28.11 -35.34
CA THR A 21 36.94 28.21 -34.31
C THR A 21 37.67 28.58 -33.03
N ASP A 22 37.61 29.85 -32.64
CA ASP A 22 38.11 30.29 -31.34
C ASP A 22 37.32 29.56 -30.25
N THR A 23 37.89 28.46 -29.75
CA THR A 23 37.38 27.68 -28.60
C THR A 23 37.64 28.39 -27.27
N THR A 24 38.17 29.61 -27.30
CA THR A 24 38.43 30.41 -26.10
C THR A 24 37.16 31.12 -25.67
N VAL A 25 36.28 30.40 -24.97
CA VAL A 25 35.14 31.01 -24.30
C VAL A 25 35.66 31.70 -23.04
N THR A 26 35.84 33.02 -23.08
CA THR A 26 36.15 33.82 -21.89
C THR A 26 34.89 33.88 -21.03
N MET A 27 34.86 33.08 -19.97
CA MET A 27 33.77 33.06 -19.00
C MET A 27 33.96 34.21 -17.99
N PRO A 28 32.95 35.07 -17.75
CA PRO A 28 33.02 36.07 -16.69
C PRO A 28 33.28 35.41 -15.32
N PRO A 29 34.03 36.06 -14.42
CA PRO A 29 34.34 35.50 -13.09
C PRO A 29 33.09 35.06 -12.32
N GLU A 30 32.00 35.82 -12.43
CA GLU A 30 30.70 35.51 -11.80
C GLU A 30 30.06 34.23 -12.35
N LEU A 31 30.23 33.95 -13.65
CA LEU A 31 29.70 32.73 -14.27
C LEU A 31 30.54 31.51 -13.90
N PHE A 32 31.87 31.68 -13.82
CA PHE A 32 32.77 30.65 -13.30
C PHE A 32 32.46 30.33 -11.84
N GLU A 33 32.30 31.36 -11.02
CA GLU A 33 31.92 31.23 -9.61
C GLU A 33 30.55 30.55 -9.47
N LYS A 34 29.54 30.94 -10.26
CA LYS A 34 28.22 30.29 -10.24
C LYS A 34 28.27 28.81 -10.64
N LEU A 35 29.09 28.44 -11.62
CA LEU A 35 29.30 27.04 -12.02
C LEU A 35 30.06 26.23 -10.97
N TYR A 36 31.01 26.86 -10.28
CA TYR A 36 31.79 26.22 -9.20
C TYR A 36 30.96 26.07 -7.91
N LEU A 37 30.19 27.09 -7.55
CA LEU A 37 29.35 27.11 -6.34
C LEU A 37 28.02 26.36 -6.52
N THR A 38 27.52 26.26 -7.76
CA THR A 38 26.24 25.59 -8.07
C THR A 38 26.42 24.65 -9.27
N PRO A 39 27.17 23.54 -9.11
CA PRO A 39 27.28 22.55 -10.17
C PRO A 39 25.87 22.10 -10.56
N LYS A 40 25.60 22.07 -11.87
CA LYS A 40 24.31 21.64 -12.42
C LYS A 40 24.20 20.13 -12.19
N VAL A 41 23.64 19.75 -11.04
CA VAL A 41 23.36 18.36 -10.70
C VAL A 41 22.39 17.80 -11.74
N PRO A 42 22.68 16.64 -12.37
CA PRO A 42 21.71 16.00 -13.23
C PRO A 42 20.44 15.76 -12.41
N VAL A 43 19.34 16.36 -12.84
CA VAL A 43 18.04 16.13 -12.23
C VAL A 43 17.72 14.66 -12.48
N VAL A 44 17.70 13.85 -11.42
CA VAL A 44 17.27 12.45 -11.50
C VAL A 44 15.93 12.46 -12.23
N GLY A 45 15.85 11.77 -13.36
CA GLY A 45 14.74 11.92 -14.31
C GLY A 45 13.39 11.73 -13.63
N ASP A 46 12.38 12.51 -14.04
CA ASP A 46 11.04 12.51 -13.46
C ASP A 46 10.45 11.09 -13.47
N TYR A 47 10.49 10.41 -12.31
CA TYR A 47 10.06 9.03 -12.17
C TYR A 47 8.59 8.87 -12.59
N ASN A 48 7.77 9.90 -12.43
CA ASN A 48 6.37 9.91 -12.86
C ASN A 48 6.20 9.84 -14.39
N ARG A 49 7.23 10.22 -15.15
CA ARG A 49 7.26 10.06 -16.61
C ARG A 49 7.84 8.72 -17.06
N ARG A 50 8.53 8.00 -16.17
CA ARG A 50 9.25 6.76 -16.50
C ARG A 50 8.50 5.50 -16.04
N PHE A 51 7.78 5.58 -14.94
CA PHE A 51 7.13 4.43 -14.31
C PHE A 51 5.63 4.68 -14.11
N ALA A 52 4.86 3.59 -14.08
CA ALA A 52 3.46 3.64 -13.72
C ALA A 52 3.29 3.99 -12.23
N ASN A 53 2.18 4.66 -11.89
CA ASN A 53 1.84 4.93 -10.50
C ASN A 53 1.50 3.62 -9.76
N PRO A 54 2.23 3.26 -8.69
CA PRO A 54 1.99 2.01 -7.95
C PRO A 54 0.91 2.10 -6.87
N THR A 55 0.44 3.30 -6.50
CA THR A 55 -0.58 3.47 -5.45
C THR A 55 -1.88 2.71 -5.74
N PRO A 56 -2.45 2.74 -6.98
CA PRO A 56 -3.69 2.03 -7.28
C PRO A 56 -3.59 0.51 -7.07
N LEU A 57 -2.41 -0.08 -7.30
CA LEU A 57 -2.18 -1.51 -7.10
C LEU A 57 -2.42 -1.91 -5.63
N GLY A 58 -1.86 -1.15 -4.69
CA GLY A 58 -2.02 -1.39 -3.26
C GLY A 58 -3.47 -1.15 -2.81
N ILE A 59 -4.10 -0.09 -3.31
CA ILE A 59 -5.50 0.23 -2.98
C ILE A 59 -6.44 -0.89 -3.44
N VAL A 60 -6.27 -1.44 -4.64
CA VAL A 60 -7.11 -2.55 -5.13
C VAL A 60 -6.99 -3.77 -4.22
N GLY A 61 -5.77 -4.15 -3.84
CA GLY A 61 -5.55 -5.27 -2.91
C GLY A 61 -6.20 -5.03 -1.54
N PHE A 62 -6.01 -3.83 -0.99
CA PHE A 62 -6.61 -3.44 0.28
C PHE A 62 -8.15 -3.44 0.24
N VAL A 63 -8.74 -2.85 -0.80
CA VAL A 63 -10.20 -2.74 -0.94
C VAL A 63 -10.82 -4.13 -1.07
N ILE A 64 -10.31 -4.99 -1.97
CA ILE A 64 -10.88 -6.33 -2.16
C ILE A 64 -10.81 -7.13 -0.87
N SER A 65 -9.65 -7.19 -0.21
CA SER A 65 -9.49 -7.94 1.05
C SER A 65 -10.36 -7.38 2.19
N THR A 66 -10.35 -6.06 2.40
CA THR A 66 -11.09 -5.42 3.50
C THR A 66 -12.59 -5.55 3.31
N PHE A 67 -13.12 -5.29 2.12
CA PHE A 67 -14.55 -5.38 1.85
C PHE A 67 -15.05 -6.83 1.95
N THR A 68 -14.31 -7.79 1.38
CA THR A 68 -14.67 -9.21 1.53
C THR A 68 -14.70 -9.62 3.00
N PHE A 69 -13.67 -9.26 3.77
CA PHE A 69 -13.62 -9.59 5.19
C PHE A 69 -14.75 -8.92 6.00
N ALA A 70 -15.04 -7.64 5.73
CA ALA A 70 -16.14 -6.93 6.38
C ALA A 70 -17.50 -7.58 6.09
N MET A 71 -17.77 -7.96 4.84
CA MET A 71 -19.02 -8.63 4.46
C MET A 71 -19.17 -9.99 5.14
N VAL A 72 -18.07 -10.75 5.30
CA VAL A 72 -18.06 -12.01 6.06
C VAL A 72 -18.35 -11.76 7.55
N LEU A 73 -17.71 -10.77 8.18
CA LEU A 73 -17.97 -10.42 9.59
C LEU A 73 -19.42 -9.98 9.82
N MET A 74 -19.98 -9.20 8.89
CA MET A 74 -21.38 -8.77 8.95
C MET A 74 -22.38 -9.92 8.69
N GLY A 75 -21.93 -11.08 8.25
CA GLY A 75 -22.76 -12.26 8.00
C GLY A 75 -23.65 -12.14 6.77
N TRP A 76 -23.25 -11.35 5.77
CA TRP A 76 -24.03 -11.19 4.55
C TRP A 76 -24.25 -12.53 3.85
N GLY A 77 -25.49 -12.79 3.42
CA GLY A 77 -25.87 -14.06 2.80
C GLY A 77 -25.73 -15.29 3.72
N GLY A 78 -25.66 -15.10 5.04
CA GLY A 78 -25.44 -16.18 6.00
C GLY A 78 -23.97 -16.59 6.16
N ALA A 79 -23.03 -15.79 5.66
CA ALA A 79 -21.60 -16.05 5.80
C ALA A 79 -21.16 -16.16 7.27
N GLN A 80 -20.29 -17.13 7.58
CA GLN A 80 -19.71 -17.33 8.91
C GLN A 80 -18.28 -17.85 8.77
N GLY A 81 -17.36 -17.28 9.55
CA GLY A 81 -15.94 -17.63 9.52
C GLY A 81 -15.22 -17.16 8.25
N ALA A 82 -13.94 -16.78 8.37
CA ALA A 82 -13.16 -16.27 7.24
C ALA A 82 -12.31 -17.35 6.54
N THR A 83 -12.31 -18.60 7.04
CA THR A 83 -11.53 -19.70 6.46
C THR A 83 -11.76 -19.92 4.96
N PRO A 84 -13.01 -19.91 4.43
CA PRO A 84 -13.24 -20.12 2.99
C PRO A 84 -12.59 -19.04 2.11
N VAL A 85 -12.35 -17.86 2.67
CA VAL A 85 -11.70 -16.73 1.99
C VAL A 85 -10.26 -16.50 2.49
N ALA A 86 -9.63 -17.49 3.13
CA ALA A 86 -8.27 -17.37 3.67
C ALA A 86 -7.26 -16.79 2.65
N GLY A 87 -7.45 -17.07 1.36
CA GLY A 87 -6.61 -16.53 0.27
C GLY A 87 -6.55 -14.99 0.22
N ILE A 88 -7.55 -14.26 0.72
CA ILE A 88 -7.51 -12.79 0.75
C ILE A 88 -6.47 -12.26 1.73
N PHE A 89 -6.15 -13.02 2.79
CA PHE A 89 -5.18 -12.64 3.82
C PHE A 89 -3.73 -12.94 3.43
N PHE A 90 -3.50 -13.73 2.38
CA PHE A 90 -2.15 -14.14 1.97
C PHE A 90 -1.78 -13.71 0.56
N PHE A 91 -2.75 -13.71 -0.36
CA PHE A 91 -2.53 -13.39 -1.75
C PHE A 91 -3.12 -12.03 -2.11
N VAL A 92 -4.45 -11.90 -2.15
CA VAL A 92 -5.07 -10.70 -2.73
C VAL A 92 -4.68 -9.43 -1.98
N GLY A 93 -4.88 -9.36 -0.66
CA GLY A 93 -4.50 -8.18 0.11
C GLY A 93 -2.99 -7.96 0.14
N PRO A 94 -2.22 -8.82 0.84
CA PRO A 94 -0.82 -8.55 1.10
C PRO A 94 0.09 -8.60 -0.13
N LEU A 95 -0.14 -9.45 -1.12
CA LEU A 95 0.76 -9.55 -2.27
C LEU A 95 0.74 -8.24 -3.07
N LEU A 96 -0.46 -7.72 -3.35
CA LEU A 96 -0.65 -6.43 -4.03
C LEU A 96 -0.08 -5.27 -3.21
N LEU A 97 -0.25 -5.30 -1.88
CA LEU A 97 0.30 -4.31 -0.97
C LEU A 97 1.83 -4.34 -0.91
N ILE A 98 2.45 -5.52 -0.89
CA ILE A 98 3.92 -5.69 -0.86
C ILE A 98 4.52 -5.19 -2.17
N PHE A 99 3.94 -5.56 -3.32
CA PHE A 99 4.42 -5.05 -4.60
C PHE A 99 4.26 -3.53 -4.70
N SER A 100 3.11 -3.00 -4.28
CA SER A 100 2.90 -1.55 -4.21
C SER A 100 3.93 -0.87 -3.29
N MET A 101 4.19 -1.42 -2.10
CA MET A 101 5.22 -0.93 -1.18
C MET A 101 6.60 -0.87 -1.86
N VAL A 102 7.05 -1.94 -2.51
CA VAL A 102 8.37 -1.98 -3.18
C VAL A 102 8.44 -0.94 -4.30
N PHE A 103 7.37 -0.80 -5.09
CA PHE A 103 7.33 0.19 -6.18
C PHE A 103 7.23 1.63 -5.66
N GLU A 104 6.48 1.90 -4.60
CA GLU A 104 6.42 3.22 -3.96
C GLU A 104 7.78 3.62 -3.38
N TRP A 105 8.52 2.65 -2.82
CA TRP A 105 9.90 2.87 -2.39
C TRP A 105 10.80 3.29 -3.56
N ILE A 106 10.73 2.58 -4.70
CA ILE A 106 11.48 2.91 -5.93
C ILE A 106 11.10 4.31 -6.45
N MET A 107 9.84 4.69 -6.34
CA MET A 107 9.34 6.02 -6.74
C MET A 107 9.72 7.13 -5.74
N GLY A 108 10.22 6.79 -4.55
CA GLY A 108 10.54 7.74 -3.48
C GLY A 108 9.32 8.22 -2.67
N ASN A 109 8.17 7.57 -2.82
CA ASN A 109 6.92 7.91 -2.12
C ASN A 109 6.87 7.25 -0.74
N PHE A 110 7.54 7.85 0.24
CA PHE A 110 7.73 7.26 1.56
C PHE A 110 6.43 6.95 2.32
N PHE A 111 5.48 7.88 2.34
CA PHE A 111 4.26 7.70 3.14
C PHE A 111 3.38 6.55 2.61
N PRO A 112 3.01 6.49 1.31
CA PRO A 112 2.30 5.34 0.75
C PRO A 112 3.07 4.04 0.93
N MET A 113 4.40 4.02 0.71
CA MET A 113 5.25 2.85 0.96
C MET A 113 5.05 2.31 2.38
N MET A 114 5.17 3.18 3.40
CA MET A 114 4.98 2.79 4.80
C MET A 114 3.56 2.25 5.06
N ALA A 115 2.54 2.93 4.52
CA ALA A 115 1.14 2.52 4.70
C ALA A 115 0.86 1.14 4.09
N MET A 116 1.32 0.90 2.86
CA MET A 116 1.10 -0.39 2.17
C MET A 116 1.84 -1.53 2.89
N GLY A 117 3.07 -1.28 3.34
CA GLY A 117 3.83 -2.26 4.13
C GLY A 117 3.14 -2.60 5.45
N LEU A 118 2.63 -1.59 6.17
CA LEU A 118 1.89 -1.79 7.43
C LEU A 118 0.67 -2.70 7.23
N TYR A 119 -0.16 -2.41 6.23
CA TYR A 119 -1.35 -3.22 5.95
C TYR A 119 -0.98 -4.63 5.47
N ALA A 120 0.07 -4.79 4.67
CA ALA A 120 0.51 -6.11 4.24
C ALA A 120 0.85 -7.02 5.44
N VAL A 121 1.64 -6.50 6.39
CA VAL A 121 2.02 -7.24 7.59
C VAL A 121 0.79 -7.54 8.46
N PHE A 122 -0.14 -6.58 8.61
CA PHE A 122 -1.40 -6.82 9.31
C PHE A 122 -2.19 -7.99 8.68
N TRP A 123 -2.39 -7.97 7.36
CA TRP A 123 -3.15 -9.01 6.66
C TRP A 123 -2.49 -10.39 6.78
N LEU A 124 -1.17 -10.48 6.58
CA LEU A 124 -0.43 -11.73 6.70
C LEU A 124 -0.49 -12.31 8.11
N SER A 125 -0.26 -11.48 9.13
CA SER A 125 -0.26 -11.91 10.53
C SER A 125 -1.68 -12.27 11.01
N PHE A 126 -2.68 -11.45 10.70
CA PHE A 126 -4.07 -11.74 11.05
C PHE A 126 -4.63 -12.94 10.27
N GLY A 127 -4.15 -13.17 9.05
CA GLY A 127 -4.48 -14.33 8.23
C GLY A 127 -4.15 -15.66 8.89
N LEU A 128 -3.07 -15.73 9.69
CA LEU A 128 -2.71 -16.95 10.41
C LEU A 128 -3.81 -17.37 11.40
N LEU A 129 -4.53 -16.42 11.99
CA LEU A 129 -5.67 -16.71 12.86
C LEU A 129 -6.83 -17.40 12.12
N GLN A 130 -6.89 -17.26 10.79
CA GLN A 130 -7.95 -17.79 9.94
C GLN A 130 -7.62 -19.19 9.39
N LEU A 131 -6.44 -19.74 9.71
CA LEU A 131 -6.02 -21.07 9.25
C LEU A 131 -6.29 -22.13 10.34
N PRO A 132 -7.31 -22.99 10.18
CA PRO A 132 -7.61 -24.03 11.16
C PRO A 132 -6.48 -25.04 11.35
N THR A 133 -5.65 -25.22 10.31
CA THR A 133 -4.50 -26.13 10.31
C THR A 133 -3.43 -25.76 11.33
N LEU A 134 -3.36 -24.48 11.74
CA LEU A 134 -2.42 -24.04 12.78
C LEU A 134 -2.90 -24.38 14.19
N GLN A 135 -4.18 -24.72 14.35
CA GLN A 135 -4.72 -25.22 15.61
C GLN A 135 -4.41 -24.32 16.82
N LEU A 136 -4.42 -23.00 16.62
CA LEU A 136 -3.97 -22.01 17.62
C LEU A 136 -4.78 -22.02 18.92
N GLY A 137 -5.99 -22.57 18.90
CA GLY A 137 -6.82 -22.76 20.09
C GLY A 137 -6.49 -24.00 20.90
N GLN A 138 -5.75 -24.98 20.37
CA GLN A 138 -5.47 -26.26 21.06
C GLN A 138 -4.89 -26.12 22.48
N PRO A 139 -3.97 -25.18 22.78
CA PRO A 139 -3.48 -24.97 24.14
C PRO A 139 -4.57 -24.60 25.16
N TYR A 140 -5.73 -24.13 24.69
CA TYR A 140 -6.88 -23.71 25.49
C TYR A 140 -8.03 -24.73 25.43
N ALA A 141 -7.85 -25.86 24.76
CA ALA A 141 -8.89 -26.84 24.56
C ALA A 141 -9.31 -27.52 25.88
N THR A 142 -10.60 -27.78 26.01
CA THR A 142 -11.20 -28.51 27.12
C THR A 142 -12.11 -29.61 26.57
N THR A 143 -12.63 -30.47 27.45
CA THR A 143 -13.63 -31.48 27.05
C THR A 143 -14.92 -30.85 26.50
N GLY A 144 -15.29 -29.66 26.99
CA GLY A 144 -16.47 -28.90 26.53
C GLY A 144 -16.23 -27.98 25.33
N ASP A 145 -14.96 -27.61 25.07
CA ASP A 145 -14.53 -26.89 23.87
C ASP A 145 -13.24 -27.53 23.33
N PRO A 146 -13.36 -28.56 22.49
CA PRO A 146 -12.19 -29.24 21.91
C PRO A 146 -11.36 -28.37 20.97
N THR A 147 -11.90 -27.22 20.53
CA THR A 147 -11.19 -26.28 19.65
C THR A 147 -10.36 -25.28 20.44
N GLY A 148 -10.75 -24.99 21.68
CA GLY A 148 -10.20 -23.94 22.54
C GLY A 148 -10.46 -22.52 22.04
N GLN A 149 -11.25 -22.32 20.98
CA GLN A 149 -11.52 -21.00 20.40
C GLN A 149 -12.55 -20.19 21.20
N MET A 150 -13.33 -20.85 22.07
CA MET A 150 -14.31 -20.21 22.95
C MET A 150 -13.70 -19.84 24.31
N SER A 151 -12.44 -20.21 24.56
CA SER A 151 -11.73 -19.87 25.80
C SER A 151 -11.65 -18.34 25.98
N PRO A 152 -11.89 -17.85 27.21
CA PRO A 152 -11.66 -16.45 27.57
C PRO A 152 -10.23 -15.98 27.29
N GLU A 153 -9.26 -16.83 27.57
CA GLU A 153 -7.83 -16.54 27.39
C GLU A 153 -7.48 -16.41 25.91
N TYR A 154 -7.93 -17.35 25.08
CA TYR A 154 -7.71 -17.30 23.62
C TYR A 154 -8.25 -15.99 23.01
N ASN A 155 -9.49 -15.63 23.36
CA ASN A 155 -10.12 -14.42 22.85
C ASN A 155 -9.48 -13.13 23.41
N SER A 156 -9.03 -13.14 24.67
CA SER A 156 -8.33 -12.00 25.27
C SER A 156 -6.98 -11.73 24.58
N VAL A 157 -6.24 -12.78 24.21
CA VAL A 157 -4.97 -12.64 23.48
C VAL A 157 -5.19 -11.97 22.13
N ILE A 158 -6.22 -12.37 21.37
CA ILE A 158 -6.57 -11.74 20.10
C ILE A 158 -7.05 -10.29 20.30
N GLY A 159 -7.85 -10.05 21.33
CA GLY A 159 -8.30 -8.70 21.70
C GLY A 159 -7.13 -7.75 21.95
N ILE A 160 -6.12 -8.18 22.71
CA ILE A 160 -4.90 -7.42 22.99
C ILE A 160 -4.07 -7.19 21.71
N TYR A 161 -3.91 -8.22 20.88
CA TYR A 161 -3.25 -8.09 19.58
C TYR A 161 -3.90 -6.96 18.74
N LEU A 162 -5.23 -6.92 18.69
CA LEU A 162 -5.97 -5.89 17.97
C LEU A 162 -5.87 -4.50 18.63
N ILE A 163 -5.76 -4.38 19.95
CA ILE A 163 -5.51 -3.09 20.63
C ILE A 163 -4.18 -2.50 20.14
N VAL A 164 -3.11 -3.30 20.13
CA VAL A 164 -1.78 -2.83 19.73
C VAL A 164 -1.77 -2.38 18.26
N TRP A 165 -2.43 -3.15 17.37
CA TRP A 165 -2.66 -2.73 15.99
C TRP A 165 -3.52 -1.47 15.88
N GLY A 166 -4.54 -1.33 16.73
CA GLY A 166 -5.39 -0.14 16.81
C GLY A 166 -4.59 1.12 17.10
N PHE A 167 -3.60 1.06 18.00
CA PHE A 167 -2.69 2.19 18.26
C PHE A 167 -1.76 2.50 17.08
N ALA A 168 -1.24 1.46 16.40
CA ALA A 168 -0.42 1.66 15.22
C ALA A 168 -1.22 2.35 14.10
N LEU A 169 -2.43 1.86 13.80
CA LEU A 169 -3.32 2.45 12.79
C LEU A 169 -3.77 3.86 13.18
N PHE A 170 -4.06 4.10 14.45
CA PHE A 170 -4.41 5.44 14.95
C PHE A 170 -3.25 6.44 14.77
N THR A 171 -2.01 5.99 15.00
CA THR A 171 -0.82 6.83 14.77
C THR A 171 -0.71 7.22 13.29
N PHE A 172 -0.88 6.27 12.38
CA PHE A 172 -0.91 6.55 10.95
C PHE A 172 -2.08 7.44 10.55
N PHE A 173 -3.26 7.27 11.14
CA PHE A 173 -4.39 8.18 10.96
C PHE A 173 -4.00 9.63 11.29
N VAL A 174 -3.39 9.88 12.44
CA VAL A 174 -2.93 11.23 12.82
C VAL A 174 -1.93 11.79 11.80
N PHE A 175 -1.00 10.98 11.31
CA PHE A 175 -0.04 11.42 10.29
C PHE A 175 -0.71 11.76 8.95
N THR A 176 -1.78 11.05 8.56
CA THR A 176 -2.50 11.33 7.31
C THR A 176 -3.33 12.60 7.29
N LEU A 177 -3.69 13.15 8.46
CA LEU A 177 -4.58 14.32 8.55
C LEU A 177 -4.06 15.54 7.80
N LYS A 178 -2.74 15.66 7.63
CA LYS A 178 -2.09 16.74 6.89
C LYS A 178 -1.60 16.35 5.49
N VAL A 179 -1.77 15.09 5.09
CA VAL A 179 -1.21 14.54 3.86
C VAL A 179 -2.28 14.41 2.78
N ASN A 180 -3.35 13.65 3.05
CA ASN A 180 -4.38 13.34 2.06
C ASN A 180 -5.66 12.88 2.75
N THR A 181 -6.76 13.58 2.50
CA THR A 181 -8.08 13.30 3.10
C THR A 181 -8.56 11.87 2.83
N VAL A 182 -8.31 11.31 1.64
CA VAL A 182 -8.72 9.94 1.30
C VAL A 182 -7.96 8.93 2.15
N PHE A 183 -6.64 9.08 2.29
CA PHE A 183 -5.87 8.22 3.19
C PHE A 183 -6.30 8.39 4.63
N ALA A 184 -6.61 9.62 5.07
CA ALA A 184 -7.13 9.86 6.42
C ALA A 184 -8.45 9.14 6.68
N LEU A 185 -9.38 9.14 5.73
CA LEU A 185 -10.63 8.40 5.85
C LEU A 185 -10.39 6.88 5.91
N ILE A 186 -9.49 6.35 5.08
CA ILE A 186 -9.13 4.92 5.11
C ILE A 186 -8.59 4.52 6.49
N PHE A 187 -7.62 5.28 7.01
CA PHE A 187 -7.05 4.99 8.33
C PHE A 187 -8.04 5.22 9.47
N ALA A 188 -8.94 6.22 9.38
CA ALA A 188 -10.00 6.41 10.36
C ALA A 188 -10.95 5.20 10.43
N CYS A 189 -11.41 4.73 9.26
CA CYS A 189 -12.27 3.55 9.15
C CYS A 189 -11.55 2.29 9.63
N ALA A 190 -10.31 2.05 9.20
CA ALA A 190 -9.53 0.88 9.60
C ALA A 190 -9.24 0.87 11.11
N THR A 191 -8.86 2.03 11.67
CA THR A 191 -8.66 2.19 13.12
C THR A 191 -9.94 1.84 13.86
N THR A 192 -11.06 2.46 13.49
CA THR A 192 -12.36 2.20 14.12
C THR A 192 -12.75 0.72 14.03
N ALA A 193 -12.58 0.10 12.86
CA ALA A 193 -12.89 -1.31 12.65
C ALA A 193 -12.06 -2.23 13.56
N VAL A 194 -10.75 -1.98 13.70
CA VAL A 194 -9.87 -2.79 14.55
C VAL A 194 -10.21 -2.61 16.04
N TRP A 195 -10.55 -1.40 16.48
CA TRP A 195 -11.01 -1.16 17.86
C TRP A 195 -12.35 -1.85 18.16
N VAL A 196 -13.32 -1.77 17.23
CA VAL A 196 -14.60 -2.46 17.36
C VAL A 196 -14.41 -3.98 17.38
N LEU A 197 -13.55 -4.51 16.51
CA LEU A 197 -13.23 -5.94 16.45
C LEU A 197 -12.54 -6.42 17.73
N SER A 198 -11.61 -5.63 18.27
CA SER A 198 -11.00 -5.89 19.58
C SER A 198 -12.06 -5.99 20.69
N GLY A 199 -12.99 -5.02 20.71
CA GLY A 199 -14.12 -5.04 21.63
C GLY A 199 -14.98 -6.30 21.49
N ALA A 200 -15.22 -6.78 20.26
CA ALA A 200 -15.95 -8.02 20.02
C ALA A 200 -15.23 -9.23 20.63
N TYR A 201 -13.91 -9.34 20.46
CA TYR A 201 -13.12 -10.40 21.10
C TYR A 201 -13.14 -10.33 22.64
N PHE A 202 -13.08 -9.14 23.23
CA PHE A 202 -13.24 -9.01 24.68
C PHE A 202 -14.65 -9.36 25.17
N LYS A 203 -15.70 -9.10 24.38
CA LYS A 203 -17.06 -9.55 24.69
C LYS A 203 -17.19 -11.07 24.60
N LEU A 204 -16.55 -11.72 23.63
CA LEU A 204 -16.43 -13.18 23.58
C LEU A 204 -15.72 -13.70 24.83
N ALA A 205 -14.61 -13.08 25.23
CA ALA A 205 -13.88 -13.49 26.43
C ALA A 205 -14.71 -13.35 27.72
N ALA A 206 -15.58 -12.35 27.79
CA ALA A 206 -16.51 -12.16 28.91
C ALA A 206 -17.77 -13.06 28.83
N GLY A 207 -17.88 -13.94 27.84
CA GLY A 207 -19.05 -14.82 27.62
C GLY A 207 -20.31 -14.09 27.12
N ASN A 208 -20.19 -12.82 26.71
CA ASN A 208 -21.31 -12.05 26.19
C ASN A 208 -21.37 -12.13 24.65
N PHE A 209 -21.85 -13.28 24.17
CA PHE A 209 -21.89 -13.61 22.74
C PHE A 209 -22.82 -12.70 21.93
N GLU A 210 -23.93 -12.23 22.52
CA GLU A 210 -24.86 -11.32 21.85
C GLU A 210 -24.22 -9.95 21.62
N ALA A 211 -23.54 -9.40 22.63
CA ALA A 211 -22.81 -8.15 22.48
C ALA A 211 -21.63 -8.30 21.51
N ALA A 212 -20.92 -9.42 21.51
CA ALA A 212 -19.87 -9.69 20.53
C ALA A 212 -20.42 -9.70 19.10
N ALA A 213 -21.56 -10.36 18.89
CA ALA A 213 -22.20 -10.43 17.57
C ALA A 213 -22.71 -9.06 17.10
N SER A 214 -23.25 -8.22 18.00
CA SER A 214 -23.73 -6.88 17.63
C SER A 214 -22.60 -5.91 17.26
N LEU A 215 -21.38 -6.14 17.75
CA LEU A 215 -20.20 -5.37 17.34
C LEU A 215 -19.69 -5.76 15.95
N GLN A 216 -19.95 -6.99 15.49
CA GLN A 216 -19.52 -7.49 14.18
C GLN A 216 -20.59 -7.32 13.10
N LYS A 217 -21.87 -7.33 13.49
CA LYS A 217 -23.00 -7.27 12.56
C LYS A 217 -23.62 -5.89 12.52
N VAL A 218 -23.86 -5.38 11.31
CA VAL A 218 -24.86 -4.34 11.12
C VAL A 218 -26.22 -4.94 11.52
N ARG A 219 -26.97 -4.26 12.39
CA ARG A 219 -28.36 -4.62 12.70
C ARG A 219 -29.20 -4.46 11.43
N ILE A 220 -29.29 -5.52 10.63
CA ILE A 220 -30.28 -5.60 9.56
C ILE A 220 -31.59 -5.92 10.26
N ILE A 221 -32.47 -4.93 10.39
CA ILE A 221 -33.83 -5.13 10.86
C ILE A 221 -34.49 -6.06 9.82
N PRO A 222 -34.90 -7.29 10.18
CA PRO A 222 -35.72 -8.07 9.28
C PRO A 222 -37.06 -7.33 9.15
N HIS A 223 -37.38 -6.89 7.94
CA HIS A 223 -38.74 -6.48 7.58
C HIS A 223 -39.62 -7.72 7.42
#